data_AF-A0A1F9VFS1-F1
#
_entry.id   AF-A0A1F9VFS1-F1
#
_cell.length_a   1.000
_cell.length_b   1.000
_cell.length_c   1.000
_cell.angle_alpha   90.00
_cell.angle_beta   90.00
_cell.angle_gamma   90.00
#
_symmetry.space_group_name_H-M   'P 1'
#
loop_
_entity.id
_entity.type
_entity.pdbx_description
1 polymer ?
#
loop_
_entity_poly.entity_id
_entity_poly.type
_entity_poly.pdbx_seq_one_letter_code
_entity_poly.pdbx_strand_id
1 'polypeptide(L)'
;MLIDMESLKELIAVIKTGAPAEVKAAQKQAERLYNKVCRNAELEKVFAVFLEEAFVLEKTADVEHQVYFINTLKWPFFAARPETFIFWIDLLLSWVVRPEGKIRLAAVRAAQYLVVNIVFMFDEPDGVGRPKESPENINLAKACFCGFALKVAQLTETHMEPRFKRHKFIDSLPAGVYKSLQQLMWESILTCDRLEKIYTDFLAEAQKKAAQHTTFGRA
;
A
#
# COMPACT_ATOMS: atom_id res chain seq x y z
N MET A 1 -21.21 -19.84 -12.58
CA MET A 1 -19.79 -20.05 -12.26
C MET A 1 -19.58 -19.56 -10.84
N LEU A 2 -19.41 -20.49 -9.90
CA LEU A 2 -19.10 -20.15 -8.51
C LEU A 2 -17.71 -19.50 -8.52
N ILE A 3 -17.58 -18.35 -7.86
CA ILE A 3 -16.27 -17.73 -7.65
C ILE A 3 -15.74 -18.37 -6.38
N ASP A 4 -14.72 -19.21 -6.50
CA ASP A 4 -14.04 -19.81 -5.37
C ASP A 4 -12.57 -19.38 -5.31
N MET A 5 -11.94 -19.66 -4.16
CA MET A 5 -10.55 -19.31 -3.89
C MET A 5 -9.58 -20.04 -4.83
N GLU A 6 -9.91 -21.28 -5.23
CA GLU A 6 -9.06 -22.08 -6.10
C GLU A 6 -8.96 -21.47 -7.51
N SER A 7 -10.08 -20.97 -8.05
CA SER A 7 -10.09 -20.24 -9.32
C SER A 7 -9.17 -19.02 -9.30
N LEU A 8 -9.05 -18.31 -8.17
CA LEU A 8 -8.17 -17.15 -8.05
C LEU A 8 -6.71 -17.55 -7.83
N LYS A 9 -6.43 -18.64 -7.11
CA LYS A 9 -5.08 -19.21 -6.98
C LYS A 9 -4.49 -19.61 -8.33
N GLU A 10 -5.28 -20.25 -9.19
CA GLU A 10 -4.84 -20.63 -10.53
C GLU A 10 -4.43 -19.40 -11.35
N LEU A 11 -5.20 -18.31 -11.29
CA LEU A 11 -4.85 -17.06 -11.96
C LEU A 11 -3.57 -16.45 -11.39
N ILE A 12 -3.39 -16.47 -10.06
CA ILE A 12 -2.17 -16.00 -9.42
C ILE A 12 -0.97 -16.84 -9.82
N ALA A 13 -1.12 -18.16 -9.95
CA ALA A 13 -0.08 -19.05 -10.44
C ALA A 13 0.35 -18.64 -11.86
N VAL A 14 -0.60 -18.42 -12.77
CA VAL A 14 -0.31 -17.91 -14.12
C VAL A 14 0.37 -16.54 -14.08
N ILE A 15 -0.04 -15.63 -13.20
CA ILE A 15 0.61 -14.32 -13.03
C ILE A 15 2.06 -14.44 -12.55
N LYS A 16 2.38 -15.49 -11.78
CA LYS A 16 3.71 -15.73 -11.21
C LYS A 16 4.64 -16.53 -12.12
N THR A 17 4.15 -17.21 -13.16
CA THR A 17 4.98 -18.12 -13.99
C THR A 17 4.67 -18.16 -15.49
N GLY A 18 3.53 -17.62 -15.93
CA GLY A 18 3.04 -17.75 -17.31
C GLY A 18 3.73 -16.81 -18.30
N ALA A 19 3.54 -17.06 -19.61
CA ALA A 19 4.04 -16.15 -20.63
C ALA A 19 3.37 -14.76 -20.52
N PRO A 20 3.99 -13.66 -20.98
CA PRO A 20 3.43 -12.30 -20.83
C PRO A 20 1.99 -12.13 -21.34
N ALA A 21 1.62 -12.84 -22.41
CA ALA A 21 0.26 -12.84 -22.94
C ALA A 21 -0.75 -13.53 -22.00
N GLU A 22 -0.33 -14.63 -21.37
CA GLU A 22 -1.12 -15.39 -20.39
C GLU A 22 -1.27 -14.60 -19.10
N VAL A 23 -0.20 -13.97 -18.61
CA VAL A 23 -0.24 -13.06 -17.45
C VAL A 23 -1.27 -11.95 -17.68
N LYS A 24 -1.22 -11.28 -18.83
CA LYS A 24 -2.18 -10.21 -19.16
C LYS A 24 -3.62 -10.73 -19.20
N ALA A 25 -3.84 -11.93 -19.72
CA ALA A 25 -5.16 -12.56 -19.73
C ALA A 25 -5.64 -12.88 -18.29
N ALA A 26 -4.76 -13.44 -17.46
CA ALA A 26 -5.03 -13.77 -16.06
C ALA A 26 -5.34 -12.53 -15.23
N GLN A 27 -4.58 -11.44 -15.39
CA GLN A 27 -4.85 -10.15 -14.73
C GLN A 27 -6.22 -9.59 -15.09
N LYS A 28 -6.61 -9.64 -16.38
CA LYS A 28 -7.93 -9.22 -16.84
C LYS A 28 -9.04 -10.10 -16.28
N GLN A 29 -8.78 -11.39 -16.09
CA GLN A 29 -9.74 -12.30 -15.45
C GLN A 29 -9.86 -12.01 -13.95
N ALA A 30 -8.76 -11.75 -13.24
CA ALA A 30 -8.78 -11.33 -11.85
C ALA A 30 -9.57 -10.02 -11.65
N GLU A 31 -9.42 -9.04 -12.55
CA GLU A 31 -10.22 -7.81 -12.56
C GLU A 31 -11.72 -8.10 -12.76
N ARG A 32 -12.07 -9.01 -13.69
CA ARG A 32 -13.46 -9.43 -13.89
C ARG A 32 -14.04 -10.13 -12.65
N LEU A 33 -13.24 -10.90 -11.94
CA LEU A 33 -13.64 -11.51 -10.66
C LEU A 33 -13.86 -10.43 -9.60
N TYR A 34 -12.93 -9.49 -9.45
CA TYR A 34 -13.04 -8.36 -8.53
C TYR A 34 -14.35 -7.58 -8.74
N ASN A 35 -14.68 -7.21 -9.98
CA ASN A 35 -15.90 -6.49 -10.31
C ASN A 35 -17.20 -7.24 -9.94
N LYS A 36 -17.15 -8.58 -9.88
CA LYS A 36 -18.27 -9.40 -9.39
C LYS A 36 -18.29 -9.43 -7.85
N VAL A 37 -17.12 -9.53 -7.23
CA VAL A 37 -16.95 -9.51 -5.77
C VAL A 37 -17.37 -8.17 -5.15
N CYS A 38 -17.11 -7.03 -5.79
CA CYS A 38 -17.59 -5.73 -5.30
C CYS A 38 -19.11 -5.62 -5.16
N ARG A 39 -19.86 -6.55 -5.75
CA ARG A 39 -21.33 -6.61 -5.66
C ARG A 39 -21.80 -7.58 -4.57
N ASN A 40 -20.89 -8.29 -3.91
CA ASN A 40 -21.18 -9.28 -2.89
C ASN A 40 -20.05 -9.31 -1.84
N ALA A 41 -20.27 -8.66 -0.70
CA ALA A 41 -19.33 -8.56 0.42
C ALA A 41 -18.85 -9.93 0.93
N GLU A 42 -19.67 -10.99 0.86
CA GLU A 42 -19.26 -12.32 1.31
C GLU A 42 -18.14 -12.94 0.45
N LEU A 43 -17.98 -12.45 -0.78
CA LEU A 43 -16.93 -12.90 -1.70
C LEU A 43 -15.63 -12.10 -1.56
N GLU A 44 -15.60 -11.01 -0.77
CA GLU A 44 -14.38 -10.23 -0.55
C GLU A 44 -13.28 -11.09 0.08
N LYS A 45 -13.65 -12.04 0.94
CA LYS A 45 -12.74 -13.01 1.56
C LYS A 45 -11.95 -13.83 0.53
N VAL A 46 -12.45 -13.99 -0.70
CA VAL A 46 -11.74 -14.71 -1.76
C VAL A 46 -10.41 -14.02 -2.10
N PHE A 47 -10.34 -12.70 -1.98
CA PHE A 47 -9.11 -11.93 -2.24
C PHE A 47 -8.07 -12.03 -1.12
N ALA A 48 -8.39 -12.67 0.02
CA ALA A 48 -7.40 -12.97 1.06
C ALA A 48 -6.27 -13.87 0.55
N VAL A 49 -6.50 -14.65 -0.52
CA VAL A 49 -5.43 -15.43 -1.18
C VAL A 49 -4.24 -14.57 -1.64
N PHE A 50 -4.47 -13.31 -2.03
CA PHE A 50 -3.36 -12.42 -2.40
C PHE A 50 -2.45 -12.12 -1.20
N LEU A 51 -3.01 -12.09 0.01
CA LEU A 51 -2.26 -11.91 1.25
C LEU A 51 -1.27 -13.08 1.43
N GLU A 52 -1.79 -14.31 1.34
CA GLU A 52 -1.02 -15.56 1.45
C GLU A 52 0.07 -15.63 0.39
N GLU A 53 -0.27 -15.31 -0.86
CA GLU A 53 0.64 -15.38 -1.99
C GLU A 53 1.72 -14.28 -1.94
N ALA A 54 1.42 -13.13 -1.35
CA ALA A 54 2.39 -12.05 -1.19
C ALA A 54 3.52 -12.41 -0.21
N PHE A 55 3.26 -13.23 0.80
CA PHE A 55 4.30 -13.73 1.73
C PHE A 55 5.38 -14.54 1.04
N VAL A 56 5.02 -15.27 -0.02
CA VAL A 56 5.91 -16.17 -0.73
C VAL A 56 6.39 -15.59 -2.06
N LEU A 57 6.12 -14.30 -2.32
CA LEU A 57 6.49 -13.66 -3.57
C LEU A 57 8.00 -13.70 -3.83
N GLU A 58 8.81 -13.64 -2.78
CA GLU A 58 10.28 -13.74 -2.90
C GLU A 58 10.76 -15.08 -3.48
N LYS A 59 9.91 -16.12 -3.44
CA LYS A 59 10.20 -17.42 -4.05
C LYS A 59 9.95 -17.44 -5.56
N THR A 60 9.29 -16.42 -6.12
CA THR A 60 9.16 -16.27 -7.57
C THR A 60 10.52 -15.88 -8.15
N ALA A 61 11.07 -16.74 -9.02
CA ALA A 61 12.47 -16.68 -9.41
C ALA A 61 12.85 -15.41 -10.18
N ASP A 62 11.95 -14.88 -11.01
CA ASP A 62 12.25 -13.72 -11.84
C ASP A 62 11.53 -12.45 -11.39
N VAL A 63 12.22 -11.33 -11.61
CA VAL A 63 11.76 -9.99 -11.23
C VAL A 63 10.52 -9.56 -12.01
N GLU A 64 10.33 -10.02 -13.25
CA GLU A 64 9.19 -9.60 -14.07
C GLU A 64 7.87 -10.15 -13.51
N HIS A 65 7.83 -11.42 -13.13
CA HIS A 65 6.64 -12.01 -12.52
C HIS A 65 6.37 -11.48 -11.12
N GLN A 66 7.42 -11.13 -10.35
CA GLN A 66 7.23 -10.38 -9.11
C GLN A 66 6.56 -9.03 -9.38
N VAL A 67 7.01 -8.30 -10.41
CA VAL A 67 6.39 -7.02 -10.83
C VAL A 67 4.94 -7.23 -11.31
N TYR A 68 4.66 -8.28 -12.08
CA TYR A 68 3.30 -8.59 -12.52
C TYR A 68 2.36 -8.86 -11.35
N PHE A 69 2.82 -9.63 -10.36
CA PHE A 69 2.05 -9.88 -9.14
C PHE A 69 1.79 -8.57 -8.38
N ILE A 70 2.83 -7.77 -8.10
CA ILE A 70 2.70 -6.50 -7.37
C ILE A 70 1.71 -5.56 -8.05
N ASN A 71 1.78 -5.42 -9.39
CA ASN A 71 0.84 -4.58 -10.14
C ASN A 71 -0.61 -5.12 -10.10
N THR A 72 -0.80 -6.41 -9.81
CA THR A 72 -2.13 -7.02 -9.66
C THR A 72 -2.74 -6.73 -8.28
N LEU A 73 -1.95 -6.28 -7.30
CA LEU A 73 -2.42 -5.98 -5.94
C LEU A 73 -3.41 -4.81 -5.86
N LYS A 74 -3.64 -4.07 -6.95
CA LYS A 74 -4.71 -3.08 -7.06
C LYS A 74 -6.04 -3.58 -6.49
N TRP A 75 -6.44 -4.80 -6.86
CA TRP A 75 -7.73 -5.37 -6.50
C TRP A 75 -7.83 -5.76 -5.02
N PRO A 76 -6.90 -6.56 -4.45
CA PRO A 76 -6.92 -6.83 -3.02
C PRO A 76 -6.72 -5.56 -2.18
N PHE A 77 -6.01 -4.54 -2.66
CA PHE A 77 -5.90 -3.26 -1.93
C PHE A 77 -7.22 -2.50 -1.83
N PHE A 78 -8.06 -2.53 -2.86
CA PHE A 78 -9.40 -1.95 -2.76
C PHE A 78 -10.38 -2.79 -1.94
N ALA A 79 -10.13 -4.10 -1.80
CA ALA A 79 -10.89 -4.98 -0.91
C ALA A 79 -10.32 -5.03 0.52
N ALA A 80 -9.16 -4.42 0.78
CA ALA A 80 -8.50 -4.48 2.08
C ALA A 80 -9.35 -3.80 3.15
N ARG A 81 -9.38 -4.42 4.33
CA ARG A 81 -10.08 -3.93 5.52
C ARG A 81 -9.09 -3.27 6.49
N PRO A 82 -9.53 -2.35 7.37
CA PRO A 82 -8.65 -1.62 8.29
C PRO A 82 -7.64 -2.48 9.06
N GLU A 83 -8.08 -3.63 9.55
CA GLU A 83 -7.29 -4.62 10.28
C GLU A 83 -6.12 -5.21 9.47
N THR A 84 -6.18 -5.14 8.14
CA THR A 84 -5.12 -5.63 7.23
C THR A 84 -4.18 -4.53 6.73
N PHE A 85 -4.50 -3.24 6.96
CA PHE A 85 -3.70 -2.15 6.39
C PHE A 85 -2.25 -2.15 6.86
N ILE A 86 -2.00 -2.40 8.15
CA ILE A 86 -0.64 -2.43 8.69
C ILE A 86 0.20 -3.49 7.97
N PHE A 87 -0.37 -4.68 7.75
CA PHE A 87 0.32 -5.74 7.01
C PHE A 87 0.69 -5.28 5.60
N TRP A 88 -0.28 -4.73 4.85
CA TRP A 88 -0.02 -4.30 3.48
C TRP A 88 0.98 -3.15 3.40
N ILE A 89 0.96 -2.24 4.36
CA ILE A 89 1.94 -1.16 4.51
C ILE A 89 3.34 -1.74 4.69
N ASP A 90 3.52 -2.64 5.66
CA ASP A 90 4.84 -3.22 5.96
C ASP A 90 5.39 -4.02 4.78
N LEU A 91 4.51 -4.77 4.10
CA LEU A 91 4.87 -5.51 2.90
C LEU A 91 5.31 -4.57 1.77
N LEU A 92 4.53 -3.53 1.46
CA LEU A 92 4.89 -2.53 0.44
C LEU A 92 6.21 -1.84 0.77
N LEU A 93 6.43 -1.45 2.03
CA LEU A 93 7.67 -0.82 2.45
C LEU A 93 8.87 -1.74 2.27
N SER A 94 8.72 -3.03 2.58
CA SER A 94 9.78 -4.03 2.36
C SER A 94 10.18 -4.12 0.88
N TRP A 95 9.23 -3.97 -0.05
CA TRP A 95 9.51 -3.95 -1.49
C TRP A 95 10.05 -2.61 -1.99
N VAL A 96 9.64 -1.49 -1.41
CA VAL A 96 10.13 -0.15 -1.80
C VAL A 96 11.61 0.05 -1.45
N VAL A 97 12.13 -0.69 -0.48
CA VAL A 97 13.57 -0.64 -0.11
C VAL A 97 14.43 -1.71 -0.81
N ARG A 98 13.84 -2.54 -1.69
CA ARG A 98 14.58 -3.59 -2.41
C ARG A 98 15.64 -3.03 -3.37
N PRO A 99 16.73 -3.78 -3.65
CA PRO A 99 17.74 -3.36 -4.61
C PRO A 99 17.22 -3.31 -6.06
N GLU A 100 16.23 -4.12 -6.43
CA GLU A 100 15.65 -4.17 -7.77
C GLU A 100 14.76 -2.96 -8.03
N GLY A 101 15.20 -2.06 -8.92
CA GLY A 101 14.45 -0.83 -9.22
C GLY A 101 13.05 -1.06 -9.77
N LYS A 102 12.83 -2.15 -10.53
CA LYS A 102 11.50 -2.50 -11.06
C LYS A 102 10.51 -2.86 -9.94
N ILE A 103 10.97 -3.59 -8.93
CA ILE A 103 10.15 -3.95 -7.75
C ILE A 103 9.79 -2.70 -6.96
N ARG A 104 10.78 -1.83 -6.68
CA ARG A 104 10.51 -0.56 -5.98
C ARG A 104 9.43 0.24 -6.69
N LEU A 105 9.56 0.43 -8.01
CA LEU A 105 8.61 1.22 -8.78
C LEU A 105 7.22 0.59 -8.82
N ALA A 106 7.14 -0.74 -8.96
CA ALA A 106 5.88 -1.46 -8.90
C ALA A 106 5.20 -1.27 -7.54
N ALA A 107 5.96 -1.36 -6.44
CA ALA A 107 5.44 -1.17 -5.08
C ALA A 107 4.96 0.27 -4.84
N VAL A 108 5.72 1.30 -5.29
CA VAL A 108 5.29 2.71 -5.20
C VAL A 108 3.94 2.94 -5.90
N ARG A 109 3.76 2.36 -7.09
CA ARG A 109 2.51 2.45 -7.86
C ARG A 109 1.37 1.70 -7.17
N ALA A 110 1.65 0.48 -6.71
CA ALA A 110 0.65 -0.34 -6.04
C ALA A 110 0.17 0.32 -4.73
N ALA A 111 1.06 0.99 -4.00
CA ALA A 111 0.73 1.74 -2.79
C ALA A 111 -0.34 2.82 -3.00
N GLN A 112 -0.44 3.41 -4.19
CA GLN A 112 -1.49 4.39 -4.50
C GLN A 112 -2.89 3.81 -4.30
N TYR A 113 -3.12 2.56 -4.70
CA TYR A 113 -4.43 1.91 -4.54
C TYR A 113 -4.76 1.65 -3.08
N LEU A 114 -3.76 1.26 -2.28
CA LEU A 114 -3.93 1.09 -0.84
C LEU A 114 -4.24 2.44 -0.18
N VAL A 115 -3.48 3.49 -0.48
CA VAL A 115 -3.72 4.84 0.07
C VAL A 115 -5.12 5.33 -0.29
N VAL A 116 -5.54 5.19 -1.54
CA VAL A 116 -6.90 5.56 -1.96
C VAL A 116 -7.96 4.83 -1.12
N ASN A 117 -7.80 3.52 -0.89
CA ASN A 117 -8.75 2.78 -0.07
C ASN A 117 -8.74 3.25 1.40
N ILE A 118 -7.56 3.47 2.00
CA ILE A 118 -7.45 3.97 3.38
C ILE A 118 -8.11 5.34 3.52
N VAL A 119 -7.83 6.27 2.59
CA VAL A 119 -8.35 7.64 2.60
C VAL A 119 -9.87 7.63 2.42
N PHE A 120 -10.38 6.84 1.48
CA PHE A 120 -11.81 6.72 1.24
C PHE A 120 -12.58 6.29 2.50
N MET A 121 -12.01 5.38 3.31
CA MET A 121 -12.65 4.92 4.54
C MET A 121 -12.86 6.01 5.60
N PHE A 122 -11.96 6.99 5.70
CA PHE A 122 -12.09 8.05 6.72
C PHE A 122 -12.62 9.38 6.18
N ASP A 123 -12.62 9.59 4.86
CA ASP A 123 -13.20 10.79 4.24
C ASP A 123 -14.65 10.61 3.80
N GLU A 124 -14.98 9.42 3.30
CA GLU A 124 -16.32 9.08 2.79
C GLU A 124 -16.85 7.83 3.49
N PRO A 125 -16.98 7.83 4.84
CA PRO A 125 -17.38 6.64 5.60
C PRO A 125 -18.81 6.15 5.29
N ASP A 126 -19.63 7.00 4.66
CA ASP A 126 -20.99 6.72 4.19
C ASP A 126 -21.10 6.79 2.65
N GLY A 127 -19.98 6.57 1.93
CA GLY A 127 -19.90 6.64 0.48
C GLY A 127 -20.81 5.66 -0.25
N VAL A 128 -21.26 6.02 -1.46
CA VAL A 128 -22.21 5.23 -2.25
C VAL A 128 -21.64 3.83 -2.54
N GLY A 129 -22.35 2.79 -2.11
CA GLY A 129 -22.02 1.40 -2.42
C GLY A 129 -21.11 0.70 -1.41
N ARG A 130 -20.83 1.30 -0.24
CA ARG A 130 -20.17 0.61 0.87
C ARG A 130 -21.05 0.58 2.13
N PRO A 131 -20.90 -0.44 2.98
CA PRO A 131 -21.47 -0.40 4.32
C PRO A 131 -20.91 0.79 5.09
N LYS A 132 -21.73 1.36 5.98
CA LYS A 132 -21.29 2.39 6.92
C LYS A 132 -20.15 1.85 7.79
N GLU A 133 -19.01 2.54 7.78
CA GLU A 133 -17.88 2.16 8.62
C GLU A 133 -18.07 2.65 10.07
N SER A 134 -17.60 1.84 11.02
CA SER A 134 -17.69 2.21 12.44
C SER A 134 -16.67 3.32 12.77
N PRO A 135 -16.92 4.14 13.81
CA PRO A 135 -15.94 5.12 14.27
C PRO A 135 -14.55 4.52 14.58
N GLU A 136 -14.51 3.31 15.10
CA GLU A 136 -13.26 2.57 15.39
C GLU A 136 -12.49 2.28 14.09
N ASN A 137 -13.18 1.81 13.06
CA ASN A 137 -12.57 1.53 11.75
C ASN A 137 -12.06 2.81 11.06
N ILE A 138 -12.83 3.90 11.15
CA ILE A 138 -12.42 5.21 10.63
C ILE A 138 -11.14 5.70 11.31
N ASN A 139 -11.11 5.63 12.65
CA ASN A 139 -9.94 6.02 13.44
C ASN A 139 -8.73 5.14 13.16
N LEU A 140 -8.94 3.82 13.02
CA LEU A 140 -7.88 2.88 12.66
C LEU A 140 -7.33 3.16 11.26
N ALA A 141 -8.19 3.38 10.26
CA ALA A 141 -7.76 3.74 8.91
C ALA A 141 -6.92 5.04 8.92
N LYS A 142 -7.39 6.07 9.63
CA LYS A 142 -6.63 7.33 9.77
C LYS A 142 -5.30 7.13 10.48
N ALA A 143 -5.25 6.31 11.53
CA ALA A 143 -4.01 5.97 12.22
C ALA A 143 -3.04 5.19 11.30
N CYS A 144 -3.55 4.25 10.50
CA CYS A 144 -2.77 3.51 9.50
C CYS A 144 -2.20 4.45 8.43
N PHE A 145 -2.98 5.41 7.92
CA PHE A 145 -2.52 6.42 6.98
C PHE A 145 -1.35 7.23 7.55
N CYS A 146 -1.52 7.82 8.74
CA CYS A 146 -0.48 8.61 9.38
C CYS A 146 0.75 7.77 9.75
N GLY A 147 0.54 6.53 10.20
CA GLY A 147 1.61 5.58 10.48
C GLY A 147 2.39 5.19 9.22
N PHE A 148 1.72 5.07 8.08
CA PHE A 148 2.38 4.82 6.79
C PHE A 148 3.29 5.99 6.42
N ALA A 149 2.76 7.23 6.43
CA ALA A 149 3.55 8.43 6.17
C ALA A 149 4.76 8.54 7.11
N LEU A 150 4.56 8.31 8.41
CA LEU A 150 5.64 8.34 9.40
C LEU A 150 6.75 7.32 9.09
N LYS A 151 6.39 6.07 8.78
CA LYS A 151 7.36 5.03 8.41
C LYS A 151 8.15 5.41 7.15
N VAL A 152 7.49 5.99 6.15
CA VAL A 152 8.17 6.48 4.93
C VAL A 152 9.13 7.63 5.24
N ALA A 153 8.76 8.55 6.13
CA ALA A 153 9.63 9.64 6.56
C ALA A 153 10.89 9.10 7.26
N GLN A 154 10.75 8.15 8.18
CA GLN A 154 11.86 7.51 8.90
C GLN A 154 12.80 6.75 7.96
N LEU A 155 12.24 5.99 7.01
CA LEU A 155 13.03 5.30 5.99
C LEU A 155 13.75 6.31 5.08
N THR A 156 13.09 7.41 4.74
CA THR A 156 13.69 8.48 3.92
C THR A 156 14.92 9.06 4.62
N GLU A 157 14.82 9.37 5.91
CA GLU A 157 15.95 9.87 6.71
C GLU A 157 17.09 8.86 6.74
N THR A 158 16.77 7.56 6.92
CA THR A 158 17.76 6.47 6.95
C THR A 158 18.52 6.32 5.64
N HIS A 159 17.84 6.53 4.51
CA HIS A 159 18.44 6.40 3.17
C HIS A 159 18.93 7.73 2.57
N MET A 160 18.88 8.83 3.34
CA MET A 160 19.37 10.12 2.87
C MET A 160 20.89 10.17 2.89
N GLU A 161 21.48 10.40 1.72
CA GLU A 161 22.91 10.62 1.58
C GLU A 161 23.22 12.11 1.32
N PRO A 162 24.36 12.65 1.80
CA PRO A 162 24.73 14.04 1.58
C PRO A 162 24.72 14.48 0.09
N ARG A 163 25.08 13.56 -0.82
CA ARG A 163 25.06 13.81 -2.27
C ARG A 163 23.67 14.13 -2.82
N PHE A 164 22.60 13.71 -2.15
CA PHE A 164 21.23 13.98 -2.61
C PHE A 164 20.79 15.43 -2.34
N LYS A 165 21.44 16.14 -1.40
CA LYS A 165 21.11 17.54 -1.06
C LYS A 165 21.26 18.54 -2.21
N ARG A 166 22.04 18.19 -3.25
CA ARG A 166 22.21 19.02 -4.45
C ARG A 166 21.02 18.98 -5.42
N HIS A 167 20.10 18.03 -5.24
CA HIS A 167 18.97 17.80 -6.13
C HIS A 167 17.73 18.52 -5.59
N LYS A 168 17.21 19.47 -6.37
CA LYS A 168 16.04 20.28 -5.99
C LYS A 168 14.71 19.53 -6.15
N PHE A 169 14.61 18.65 -7.15
CA PHE A 169 13.37 17.98 -7.53
C PHE A 169 13.52 16.46 -7.45
N ILE A 170 12.44 15.74 -7.10
CA ILE A 170 12.44 14.26 -7.00
C ILE A 170 12.86 13.63 -8.33
N ASP A 171 12.35 14.15 -9.45
CA ASP A 171 12.70 13.68 -10.80
C ASP A 171 14.20 13.74 -11.09
N SER A 172 14.90 14.73 -10.53
CA SER A 172 16.34 14.91 -10.70
C SER A 172 17.19 13.98 -9.84
N LEU A 173 16.60 13.28 -8.86
CA LEU A 173 17.32 12.30 -8.04
C LEU A 173 17.76 11.10 -8.89
N PRO A 174 18.93 10.51 -8.60
CA PRO A 174 19.33 9.24 -9.20
C PRO A 174 18.34 8.13 -8.81
N ALA A 175 18.18 7.14 -9.69
CA ALA A 175 17.37 5.96 -9.38
C ALA A 175 17.96 5.21 -8.17
N GLY A 176 17.15 5.01 -7.13
CA GLY A 176 17.58 4.41 -5.88
C GLY A 176 16.46 4.37 -4.86
N VAL A 177 16.74 3.78 -3.70
CA VAL A 177 15.78 3.64 -2.59
C VAL A 177 15.27 5.01 -2.13
N TYR A 178 16.19 5.97 -1.92
CA TYR A 178 15.82 7.33 -1.50
C TYR A 178 14.83 8.00 -2.47
N LYS A 179 15.06 7.92 -3.79
CA LYS A 179 14.11 8.45 -4.78
C LYS A 179 12.76 7.75 -4.68
N SER A 180 12.73 6.41 -4.61
CA SER A 180 11.48 5.67 -4.51
C SER A 180 10.68 5.99 -3.24
N LEU A 181 11.36 6.25 -2.11
CA LEU A 181 10.71 6.70 -0.87
C LEU A 181 10.16 8.13 -1.00
N GLN A 182 10.88 9.04 -1.67
CA GLN A 182 10.38 10.38 -1.98
C GLN A 182 9.13 10.31 -2.87
N GLN A 183 9.14 9.47 -3.91
CA GLN A 183 7.98 9.27 -4.77
C GLN A 183 6.81 8.67 -3.99
N LEU A 184 7.05 7.67 -3.14
CA LEU A 184 6.02 7.11 -2.28
C LEU A 184 5.39 8.17 -1.37
N MET A 185 6.21 9.01 -0.72
CA MET A 185 5.72 10.07 0.15
C MET A 185 4.86 11.06 -0.63
N TRP A 186 5.38 11.65 -1.69
CA TRP A 186 4.80 12.86 -2.28
C TRP A 186 3.88 12.59 -3.48
N GLU A 187 4.09 11.48 -4.20
CA GLU A 187 3.26 11.11 -5.37
C GLU A 187 2.18 10.08 -5.02
N SER A 188 2.27 9.41 -3.86
CA SER A 188 1.29 8.37 -3.46
C SER A 188 0.58 8.64 -2.14
N ILE A 189 1.25 9.17 -1.11
CA ILE A 189 0.67 9.33 0.23
C ILE A 189 0.15 10.76 0.48
N LEU A 190 1.03 11.77 0.36
CA LEU A 190 0.76 13.18 0.63
C LEU A 190 0.47 13.93 -0.67
N THR A 191 -0.50 13.44 -1.43
CA THR A 191 -0.77 13.92 -2.81
C THR A 191 -1.48 15.28 -2.88
N CYS A 192 -1.92 15.83 -1.75
CA CYS A 192 -2.53 17.16 -1.65
C CYS A 192 -2.37 17.77 -0.25
N ASP A 193 -2.48 19.10 -0.18
CA ASP A 193 -2.33 19.90 1.06
C ASP A 193 -3.19 19.38 2.22
N ARG A 194 -4.38 18.85 1.90
CA ARG A 194 -5.28 18.29 2.91
C ARG A 194 -4.70 17.05 3.59
N LEU A 195 -4.13 16.13 2.81
CA LEU A 195 -3.51 14.91 3.34
C LEU A 195 -2.23 15.24 4.09
N GLU A 196 -1.45 16.21 3.61
CA GLU A 196 -0.31 16.78 4.33
C GLU A 196 -0.75 17.39 5.67
N LYS A 197 -1.85 18.14 5.69
CA LYS A 197 -2.41 18.71 6.93
C LYS A 197 -2.78 17.62 7.94
N ILE A 198 -3.44 16.55 7.49
CA ILE A 198 -3.80 15.42 8.37
C ILE A 198 -2.56 14.81 9.02
N TYR A 199 -1.49 14.61 8.25
CA TYR A 199 -0.23 14.07 8.75
C TYR A 199 0.49 15.03 9.70
N THR A 200 0.55 16.32 9.39
CA THR A 200 1.21 17.32 10.23
C THR A 200 0.49 17.54 11.56
N ASP A 201 -0.84 17.56 11.56
CA ASP A 201 -1.65 17.60 12.78
C ASP A 201 -1.35 16.39 13.68
N PHE A 202 -1.25 15.20 13.09
CA PHE A 202 -0.88 13.96 13.78
C PHE A 202 0.50 14.05 14.44
N LEU A 203 1.51 14.58 13.73
CA LEU A 203 2.85 14.78 14.30
C LEU A 203 2.84 15.75 15.48
N ALA A 204 2.12 16.87 15.35
CA ALA A 204 2.00 17.86 16.42
C ALA A 204 1.34 17.28 17.67
N GLU A 205 0.32 16.44 17.52
CA GLU A 205 -0.32 15.74 18.63
C GLU A 205 0.62 14.73 19.31
N ALA A 206 1.36 13.94 18.53
CA ALA A 206 2.33 12.99 19.05
C ALA A 206 3.44 13.68 19.88
N GLN A 207 3.95 14.83 19.40
CA GLN A 207 4.95 15.63 20.12
C GLN A 207 4.40 16.18 21.45
N LYS A 208 3.16 16.68 21.46
CA LYS A 208 2.51 17.16 22.68
C LYS A 208 2.38 16.05 23.73
N LYS A 209 1.97 14.85 23.31
CA LYS A 209 1.88 13.67 24.20
C LYS A 209 3.24 13.27 24.77
N ALA A 210 4.28 13.24 23.93
CA ALA A 210 5.64 12.92 24.38
C ALA A 210 6.20 13.93 25.40
N ALA A 211 5.92 15.23 25.22
CA ALA A 211 6.32 16.27 26.16
C ALA A 211 5.63 16.14 27.53
N GLN A 212 4.35 15.77 27.55
CA GLN A 212 3.60 15.54 28.78
C GLN A 212 4.16 14.36 29.58
N HIS A 213 4.46 13.23 28.93
CA HIS A 213 5.05 12.07 29.62
C HIS A 213 6.44 12.33 30.20
N THR A 214 7.25 13.18 29.56
CA THR A 214 8.59 13.54 30.06
C THR A 214 8.54 14.39 31.33
N THR A 215 7.46 15.15 31.52
CA THR A 215 7.28 16.06 32.67
C THR A 215 6.88 15.31 33.95
N PHE A 216 6.16 14.19 33.83
CA PHE A 216 5.73 13.37 34.99
C PHE A 216 6.76 12.33 35.46
N GLY A 217 7.79 12.02 34.67
CA GLY A 217 8.84 11.06 35.02
C GLY A 217 10.05 11.64 35.77
N ARG A 218 10.01 12.92 36.17
CA ARG A 218 11.10 13.63 36.88
C ARG A 218 10.71 14.09 38.30
N ALA A 219 9.58 13.60 38.82
CA ALA A 219 9.13 13.87 40.19
C ALA A 219 9.55 12.75 41.14
#